data_AF-A0A956GNW5-F1
#
_entry.id   AF-A0A956GNW5-F1
#
_cell.length_a   1.000
_cell.length_b   1.000
_cell.length_c   1.000
_cell.angle_alpha   90.00
_cell.angle_beta   90.00
_cell.angle_gamma   90.00
#
_symmetry.space_group_name_H-M   'P 1'
#
loop_
_entity.id
_entity.type
_entity.pdbx_description
1 polymer ?
#
loop_
_entity_poly.entity_id
_entity_poly.type
_entity_poly.pdbx_seq_one_letter_code
_entity_poly.pdbx_strand_id
1 'polypeptide(L)'
;MSLRGAIATMPVDDVLEWAARRAVSGRLVVERDDVARTFWLARGVAVWETSNVPEEQLGQILLRSGLVDERTLADALNERSAGSASFGKILVMVGAVGETDLATILTTKIREALCEVVSWRDGWFDLDPAEPPAGGRVAVGVALATCVDLARGRRDRWIAIRRLIAADGLGFAIR
;
A
#
# COMPACT_ATOMS: atom_id res chain seq x y z
N MET A 1 18.85 -4.87 -13.52
CA MET A 1 19.74 -4.36 -12.45
C MET A 1 18.86 -4.14 -11.24
N SER A 2 19.16 -4.79 -10.12
CA SER A 2 18.50 -4.54 -8.83
C SER A 2 19.08 -3.30 -8.17
N LEU A 3 18.27 -2.64 -7.34
CA LEU A 3 18.66 -1.45 -6.58
C LEU A 3 18.33 -1.68 -5.11
N ARG A 4 19.35 -1.75 -4.27
CA ARG A 4 19.22 -1.94 -2.82
C ARG A 4 20.01 -0.89 -2.08
N GLY A 5 19.47 -0.39 -0.97
CA GLY A 5 20.15 0.61 -0.17
C GLY A 5 19.44 0.97 1.13
N ALA A 6 20.10 1.81 1.90
CA ALA A 6 19.51 2.41 3.09
C ALA A 6 18.63 3.62 2.69
N ILE A 7 17.48 3.76 3.34
CA ILE A 7 16.57 4.89 3.15
C ILE A 7 17.25 6.22 3.51
N ALA A 8 18.18 6.20 4.47
CA ALA A 8 18.98 7.37 4.85
C ALA A 8 19.91 7.87 3.72
N THR A 9 20.30 6.99 2.78
CA THR A 9 21.17 7.34 1.65
C THR A 9 20.37 7.70 0.40
N MET A 10 19.28 6.98 0.14
CA MET A 10 18.37 7.24 -0.95
C MET A 10 16.94 7.13 -0.41
N PRO A 11 16.29 8.26 -0.09
CA PRO A 11 14.93 8.29 0.41
C PRO A 11 13.95 7.54 -0.50
N VAL A 12 12.90 6.98 0.10
CA VAL A 12 11.94 6.14 -0.65
C VAL A 12 11.24 6.92 -1.76
N ASP A 13 10.99 8.23 -1.60
CA ASP A 13 10.45 9.04 -2.69
C ASP A 13 11.39 9.12 -3.90
N ASP A 14 12.70 9.22 -3.70
CA ASP A 14 13.66 9.19 -4.81
C ASP A 14 13.66 7.84 -5.55
N VAL A 15 13.53 6.74 -4.80
CA VAL A 15 13.41 5.38 -5.36
C VAL A 15 12.14 5.27 -6.21
N LEU A 16 11.00 5.73 -5.69
CA LEU A 16 9.72 5.69 -6.38
C LEU A 16 9.70 6.61 -7.61
N GLU A 17 10.27 7.82 -7.53
CA GLU A 17 10.39 8.73 -8.67
C GLU A 17 11.28 8.17 -9.77
N TRP A 18 12.40 7.56 -9.39
CA TRP A 18 13.27 6.87 -10.32
C TRP A 18 12.54 5.71 -11.01
N ALA A 19 11.82 4.88 -10.24
CA ALA A 19 11.04 3.77 -10.76
C ALA A 19 9.90 4.23 -11.69
N ALA A 20 9.24 5.33 -11.35
CA ALA A 20 8.20 5.96 -12.16
C ALA A 20 8.77 6.45 -13.50
N ARG A 21 9.85 7.25 -13.47
CA ARG A 21 10.46 7.83 -14.68
C ARG A 21 11.02 6.78 -15.63
N ARG A 22 11.52 5.67 -15.09
CA ARG A 22 12.05 4.54 -15.89
C ARG A 22 11.00 3.50 -16.25
N ALA A 23 9.74 3.70 -15.85
CA ALA A 23 8.67 2.73 -16.03
C ALA A 23 9.08 1.31 -15.57
N VAL A 24 9.67 1.21 -14.38
CA VAL A 24 10.16 -0.05 -13.84
C VAL A 24 8.99 -0.99 -13.54
N SER A 25 9.15 -2.26 -13.93
CA SER A 25 8.38 -3.39 -13.42
C SER A 25 9.27 -4.19 -12.47
N GLY A 26 8.75 -4.53 -11.29
CA GLY A 26 9.55 -5.18 -10.26
C GLY A 26 8.86 -5.33 -8.92
N ARG A 27 9.59 -5.90 -7.98
CA ARG A 27 9.20 -6.05 -6.59
C ARG A 27 10.05 -5.11 -5.74
N LEU A 28 9.41 -4.14 -5.10
CA LEU A 28 10.02 -3.23 -4.14
C LEU A 28 9.67 -3.71 -2.74
N VAL A 29 10.67 -4.09 -1.95
CA VAL A 29 10.54 -4.33 -0.52
C VAL A 29 11.08 -3.12 0.23
N VAL A 30 10.35 -2.64 1.23
CA VAL A 30 10.75 -1.56 2.12
C VAL A 30 10.57 -2.02 3.57
N GLU A 31 11.63 -1.93 4.36
CA GLU A 31 11.70 -2.47 5.72
C GLU A 31 12.22 -1.42 6.69
N ARG A 32 11.56 -1.29 7.84
CA ARG A 32 12.00 -0.49 8.98
C ARG A 32 11.57 -1.18 10.26
N ASP A 33 12.53 -1.50 11.12
CA ASP A 33 12.32 -2.28 12.34
C ASP A 33 11.55 -3.58 12.04
N ASP A 34 10.43 -3.81 12.72
CA ASP A 34 9.57 -4.97 12.52
C ASP A 34 8.54 -4.80 11.39
N VAL A 35 8.54 -3.67 10.67
CA VAL A 35 7.57 -3.39 9.59
C VAL A 35 8.22 -3.62 8.24
N ALA A 36 7.63 -4.52 7.44
CA ALA A 36 8.03 -4.83 6.08
C ALA A 36 6.84 -4.71 5.14
N ARG A 37 7.00 -3.90 4.09
CA ARG A 37 6.01 -3.76 3.00
C ARG A 37 6.62 -4.16 1.68
N THR A 38 5.86 -4.89 0.88
CA THR A 38 6.23 -5.30 -0.48
C THR A 38 5.24 -4.73 -1.48
N PHE A 39 5.75 -3.99 -2.45
CA PHE A 39 4.99 -3.44 -3.57
C PHE A 39 5.37 -4.17 -4.86
N TRP A 40 4.37 -4.56 -5.64
CA TRP A 40 4.59 -4.96 -7.02
C TRP A 40 4.34 -3.78 -7.94
N LEU A 41 5.35 -3.48 -8.75
CA LEU A 41 5.38 -2.38 -9.69
C LEU A 41 5.24 -2.94 -11.11
N ALA A 42 4.44 -2.27 -11.92
CA ALA A 42 4.28 -2.54 -13.33
C ALA A 42 4.37 -1.22 -14.09
N ARG A 43 5.42 -1.02 -14.88
CA ARG A 43 5.59 0.18 -15.72
C ARG A 43 5.40 1.51 -14.96
N GLY A 44 5.99 1.63 -13.77
CA GLY A 44 5.90 2.85 -12.94
C GLY A 44 4.58 3.02 -12.18
N VAL A 45 3.77 1.97 -12.09
CA VAL A 45 2.50 1.92 -11.35
C VAL A 45 2.59 0.83 -10.29
N ALA A 46 2.19 1.11 -9.05
CA ALA A 46 2.01 0.06 -8.05
C ALA A 46 0.68 -0.65 -8.29
N VAL A 47 0.73 -1.97 -8.50
CA VAL A 47 -0.42 -2.82 -8.83
C VAL A 47 -0.81 -3.75 -7.68
N TRP A 48 0.06 -3.91 -6.70
CA TRP A 48 -0.20 -4.71 -5.52
C TRP A 48 0.67 -4.26 -4.36
N GLU A 49 0.19 -4.46 -3.14
CA GLU A 49 0.94 -4.25 -1.92
C GLU A 49 0.60 -5.33 -0.88
N THR A 50 1.60 -5.77 -0.12
CA THR A 50 1.42 -6.61 1.07
C THR A 50 2.25 -6.06 2.22
N SER A 51 1.67 -6.09 3.42
CA SER A 51 2.32 -5.70 4.67
C SER A 51 2.30 -6.86 5.65
N ASN A 52 3.33 -6.94 6.50
CA ASN A 52 3.36 -7.86 7.62
C ASN A 52 2.56 -7.36 8.84
N VAL A 53 2.09 -6.11 8.84
CA VAL A 53 1.24 -5.54 9.89
C VAL A 53 -0.19 -6.06 9.75
N PRO A 54 -0.77 -6.74 10.77
CA PRO A 54 -2.10 -7.35 10.67
C PRO A 54 -3.21 -6.37 10.30
N GLU A 55 -3.22 -5.17 10.88
CA GLU A 55 -4.25 -4.13 10.67
C GLU A 55 -4.26 -3.59 9.25
N GLU A 56 -3.16 -3.75 8.51
CA GLU A 56 -3.00 -3.34 7.12
C GLU A 56 -3.40 -4.44 6.15
N GLN A 57 -3.65 -5.67 6.61
CA GLN A 57 -4.04 -6.76 5.73
C GLN A 57 -5.47 -6.56 5.20
N LEU A 58 -5.70 -6.92 3.93
CA LEU A 58 -6.99 -6.72 3.26
C LEU A 58 -8.16 -7.32 4.06
N GLY A 59 -7.99 -8.52 4.62
CA GLY A 59 -9.05 -9.16 5.41
C GLY A 59 -9.45 -8.35 6.64
N GLN A 60 -8.48 -7.81 7.37
CA GLN A 60 -8.74 -6.97 8.54
C GLN A 60 -9.34 -5.63 8.17
N ILE A 61 -8.93 -5.04 7.04
CA ILE A 61 -9.52 -3.81 6.51
C ILE A 61 -11.01 -4.03 6.18
N LEU A 62 -11.33 -5.13 5.49
CA LEU A 62 -12.70 -5.45 5.12
C LEU A 62 -13.58 -5.70 6.35
N LEU A 63 -13.07 -6.46 7.32
CA LEU A 63 -13.76 -6.73 8.58
C LEU A 63 -14.07 -5.43 9.35
N ARG A 64 -13.06 -4.57 9.52
CA ARG A 64 -13.22 -3.28 10.22
C ARG A 64 -14.15 -2.31 9.50
N SER A 65 -14.23 -2.38 8.18
CA SER A 65 -15.15 -1.57 7.38
C SER A 65 -16.58 -2.07 7.39
N GLY A 66 -16.85 -3.25 7.99
CA GLY A 66 -18.17 -3.88 8.02
C GLY A 66 -18.61 -4.48 6.68
N LEU A 67 -17.70 -4.58 5.70
CA LEU A 67 -17.99 -5.16 4.38
C LEU A 67 -18.01 -6.69 4.40
N VAL A 68 -17.34 -7.31 5.36
CA VAL A 68 -17.36 -8.76 5.60
C VAL A 68 -17.47 -9.01 7.09
N ASP A 69 -18.10 -10.12 7.47
CA ASP A 69 -18.07 -10.61 8.85
C ASP A 69 -16.96 -11.66 9.05
N GLU A 70 -16.71 -12.04 10.32
CA GLU A 70 -15.66 -12.99 10.69
C GLU A 70 -15.84 -14.36 10.02
N ARG A 71 -17.09 -14.81 9.90
CA ARG A 71 -17.43 -16.10 9.27
C ARG A 71 -17.10 -16.09 7.79
N THR A 72 -17.56 -15.08 7.06
CA THR A 72 -17.28 -14.89 5.63
C THR A 72 -15.78 -14.78 5.37
N LEU A 73 -15.06 -14.08 6.25
CA LEU A 73 -13.61 -13.95 6.16
C LEU A 73 -12.91 -15.31 6.35
N ALA A 74 -13.33 -16.09 7.35
CA ALA A 74 -12.77 -17.42 7.62
C ALA A 74 -13.04 -18.39 6.46
N ASP A 75 -14.26 -18.41 5.93
CA ASP A 75 -14.65 -19.26 4.80
C ASP A 75 -13.82 -18.92 3.55
N ALA A 76 -13.66 -17.63 3.23
CA ALA A 76 -12.85 -17.19 2.10
C ALA A 76 -11.34 -17.52 2.26
N LEU A 77 -10.81 -17.49 3.50
CA LEU A 77 -9.43 -17.90 3.78
C LEU A 77 -9.22 -19.42 3.61
N ASN A 78 -10.21 -20.21 4.00
CA ASN A 78 -10.19 -21.66 3.78
C ASN A 78 -10.22 -22.00 2.29
N GLU A 79 -11.08 -21.34 1.51
CA GLU A 79 -11.14 -21.52 0.05
C GLU A 79 -9.82 -21.12 -0.65
N ARG A 80 -9.18 -20.03 -0.21
CA ARG A 80 -7.88 -19.59 -0.73
C ARG A 80 -6.82 -20.67 -0.60
N SER A 81 -6.83 -21.40 0.51
CA SER A 81 -5.86 -22.46 0.79
C SER A 81 -5.97 -23.64 -0.19
N ALA A 82 -7.12 -23.77 -0.86
CA ALA A 82 -7.40 -24.82 -1.85
C ALA A 82 -7.20 -24.38 -3.32
N GLY A 83 -6.96 -23.09 -3.59
CA GLY A 83 -6.96 -22.51 -4.94
C GLY A 83 -5.77 -21.60 -5.28
N SER A 84 -5.69 -21.17 -6.53
CA SER A 84 -4.65 -20.26 -7.04
C SER A 84 -5.11 -18.79 -7.14
N ALA A 85 -6.37 -18.50 -6.86
CA ALA A 85 -6.94 -17.16 -6.92
C ALA A 85 -6.47 -16.29 -5.74
N SER A 86 -6.36 -14.97 -5.97
CA SER A 86 -6.06 -14.05 -4.87
C SER A 86 -7.25 -13.95 -3.90
N PHE A 87 -6.95 -13.67 -2.63
CA PHE A 87 -7.96 -13.52 -1.58
C PHE A 87 -9.08 -12.55 -1.97
N GLY A 88 -8.73 -11.39 -2.52
CA GLY A 88 -9.71 -10.42 -3.00
C GLY A 88 -10.60 -10.97 -4.12
N LYS A 89 -10.06 -11.76 -5.05
CA LYS A 89 -10.87 -12.37 -6.11
C LYS A 89 -11.85 -13.39 -5.58
N ILE A 90 -11.46 -14.18 -4.58
CA ILE A 90 -12.34 -15.14 -3.90
C ILE A 90 -13.53 -14.40 -3.28
N LEU A 91 -13.27 -13.31 -2.56
CA LEU A 91 -14.33 -12.49 -1.95
C LEU A 91 -15.34 -11.93 -2.97
N VAL A 92 -14.87 -11.56 -4.16
CA VAL A 92 -15.76 -11.15 -5.27
C VAL A 92 -16.57 -12.33 -5.80
N MET A 93 -15.92 -13.49 -5.98
CA MET A 93 -16.58 -14.69 -6.53
C MET A 93 -17.69 -15.22 -5.62
N VAL A 94 -17.50 -15.18 -4.30
CA VAL A 94 -18.53 -15.59 -3.33
C VAL A 94 -19.58 -14.51 -3.06
N GLY A 95 -19.48 -13.35 -3.71
CA GLY A 95 -20.41 -12.23 -3.55
C GLY A 95 -20.29 -11.47 -2.24
N ALA A 96 -19.20 -11.67 -1.48
CA ALA A 96 -18.97 -10.98 -0.21
C ALA A 96 -18.64 -9.49 -0.40
N VAL A 97 -17.95 -9.14 -1.48
CA VAL A 97 -17.59 -7.74 -1.80
C VAL A 97 -17.74 -7.50 -3.30
N GLY A 98 -18.29 -6.34 -3.69
CA GLY A 98 -18.35 -5.93 -5.08
C GLY A 98 -16.95 -5.65 -5.65
N GLU A 99 -16.74 -5.95 -6.95
CA GLU A 99 -15.44 -5.75 -7.59
C GLU A 99 -14.98 -4.28 -7.56
N THR A 100 -15.91 -3.34 -7.75
CA THR A 100 -15.63 -1.89 -7.70
C THR A 100 -15.26 -1.41 -6.29
N ASP A 101 -15.95 -1.91 -5.26
CA ASP A 101 -15.65 -1.56 -3.87
C ASP A 101 -14.29 -2.12 -3.46
N LEU A 102 -14.02 -3.37 -3.83
CA LEU A 102 -12.72 -3.99 -3.58
C LEU A 102 -11.59 -3.26 -4.30
N ALA A 103 -11.79 -2.85 -5.56
CA ALA A 103 -10.81 -2.04 -6.29
C ALA A 103 -10.52 -0.72 -5.56
N THR A 104 -11.56 -0.04 -5.08
CA THR A 104 -11.43 1.23 -4.33
C THR A 104 -10.63 1.05 -3.03
N ILE A 105 -10.90 -0.03 -2.30
CA ILE A 105 -10.21 -0.36 -1.04
C ILE A 105 -8.75 -0.70 -1.31
N LEU A 106 -8.47 -1.53 -2.33
CA LEU A 106 -7.10 -1.89 -2.72
C LEU A 106 -6.30 -0.68 -3.19
N THR A 107 -6.89 0.20 -4.01
CA THR A 107 -6.26 1.47 -4.42
C THR A 107 -5.94 2.34 -3.22
N THR A 108 -6.85 2.42 -2.24
CA THR A 108 -6.62 3.20 -1.01
C THR A 108 -5.51 2.58 -0.17
N LYS A 109 -5.56 1.27 0.07
CA LYS A 109 -4.52 0.53 0.78
C LYS A 109 -3.12 0.75 0.18
N ILE A 110 -2.97 0.58 -1.14
CA ILE A 110 -1.67 0.77 -1.83
C ILE A 110 -1.19 2.22 -1.65
N ARG A 111 -2.07 3.20 -1.87
CA ARG A 111 -1.74 4.62 -1.77
C ARG A 111 -1.33 5.02 -0.35
N GLU A 112 -2.02 4.51 0.67
CA GLU A 112 -1.68 4.77 2.07
C GLU A 112 -0.32 4.17 2.44
N ALA A 113 -0.09 2.91 2.06
CA ALA A 113 1.20 2.25 2.25
C ALA A 113 2.35 2.99 1.56
N LEU A 114 2.16 3.46 0.32
CA LEU A 114 3.15 4.27 -0.40
C LEU A 114 3.43 5.61 0.31
N CYS A 115 2.38 6.33 0.73
CA CYS A 115 2.55 7.60 1.44
C CYS A 115 3.29 7.41 2.77
N GLU A 116 3.01 6.31 3.47
CA GLU A 116 3.63 5.97 4.74
C GLU A 116 5.13 5.70 4.55
N VAL A 117 5.52 4.82 3.62
CA VAL A 117 6.95 4.51 3.38
C VAL A 117 7.75 5.71 2.88
N VAL A 118 7.13 6.64 2.14
CA VAL A 118 7.78 7.92 1.75
C VAL A 118 8.10 8.80 2.96
N SER A 119 7.38 8.64 4.08
CA SER A 119 7.63 9.40 5.30
C SER A 119 8.81 8.85 6.12
N TRP A 120 9.25 7.61 5.84
CA TRP A 120 10.32 6.95 6.57
C TRP A 120 11.67 7.61 6.28
N ARG A 121 12.52 7.69 7.32
CA ARG A 121 13.84 8.37 7.26
C ARG A 121 15.01 7.41 7.43
N ASP A 122 14.73 6.20 7.89
CA ASP A 122 15.65 5.10 8.15
C ASP A 122 15.00 3.79 7.69
N GLY A 123 15.78 2.71 7.75
CA GLY A 123 15.41 1.42 7.19
C GLY A 123 16.10 1.15 5.86
N TRP A 124 15.61 0.12 5.17
CA TRP A 124 16.21 -0.44 3.96
C TRP A 124 15.16 -0.63 2.89
N PHE A 125 15.60 -0.58 1.63
CA PHE A 125 14.78 -0.96 0.51
C PHE A 125 15.54 -1.90 -0.42
N ASP A 126 14.81 -2.75 -1.11
CA ASP A 126 15.32 -3.67 -2.13
C ASP A 126 14.35 -3.70 -3.32
N LEU A 127 14.80 -3.24 -4.49
CA LEU A 127 14.04 -3.21 -5.73
C LEU A 127 14.65 -4.19 -6.73
N ASP A 128 13.96 -5.30 -6.92
CA ASP A 128 14.31 -6.34 -7.88
C ASP A 128 13.44 -6.26 -9.13
N PRO A 129 14.02 -6.24 -10.34
CA PRO A 129 13.27 -6.44 -11.57
C PRO A 129 12.58 -7.81 -11.56
N ALA A 130 11.27 -7.80 -11.75
CA ALA A 130 10.42 -8.98 -11.76
C ALA A 130 9.11 -8.63 -12.44
N GLU A 131 8.50 -9.60 -13.11
CA GLU A 131 7.15 -9.43 -13.61
C GLU A 131 6.15 -9.64 -12.46
N PRO A 132 5.11 -8.79 -12.32
CA PRO A 132 4.05 -9.05 -11.37
C PRO A 132 3.44 -10.44 -11.60
N PRO A 133 3.10 -11.18 -10.53
CA PRO A 133 2.52 -12.51 -10.70
C PRO A 133 1.24 -12.44 -11.54
N ALA A 134 1.15 -13.30 -12.55
CA ALA A 134 0.03 -13.33 -13.47
C ALA A 134 -1.23 -13.94 -12.82
N GLY A 135 -2.40 -13.36 -13.15
CA GLY A 135 -3.71 -13.98 -12.94
C GLY A 135 -4.44 -13.67 -11.63
N GLY A 136 -5.77 -13.87 -11.66
CA GLY A 136 -6.62 -14.07 -10.49
C GLY A 136 -6.77 -12.88 -9.52
N ARG A 137 -6.61 -11.64 -9.97
CA ARG A 137 -6.65 -10.42 -9.14
C ARG A 137 -7.65 -9.40 -9.68
N VAL A 138 -8.16 -8.56 -8.78
CA VAL A 138 -8.88 -7.34 -9.17
C VAL A 138 -7.86 -6.33 -9.68
N ALA A 139 -8.13 -5.75 -10.86
CA ALA A 139 -7.23 -4.82 -11.51
C ALA A 139 -7.22 -3.47 -10.77
N VAL A 140 -6.08 -3.12 -10.21
CA VAL A 140 -5.83 -1.81 -9.57
C VAL A 140 -4.48 -1.26 -10.00
N GLY A 141 -4.37 0.06 -10.01
CA GLY A 141 -3.12 0.75 -10.32
C GLY A 141 -3.04 2.08 -9.60
N VAL A 142 -1.93 2.31 -8.91
CA VAL A 142 -1.62 3.58 -8.26
C VAL A 142 -0.33 4.14 -8.87
N ALA A 143 -0.43 5.29 -9.53
CA ALA A 143 0.71 5.93 -10.15
C ALA A 143 1.72 6.39 -9.09
N LEU A 144 2.97 5.94 -9.21
CA LEU A 144 4.00 6.23 -8.21
C LEU A 144 4.27 7.74 -8.10
N ALA A 145 4.37 8.44 -9.23
CA ALA A 145 4.60 9.89 -9.26
C ALA A 145 3.52 10.65 -8.48
N THR A 146 2.24 10.34 -8.71
CA THR A 146 1.12 10.97 -7.99
C THR A 146 1.18 10.71 -6.49
N CYS A 147 1.61 9.51 -6.08
CA CYS A 147 1.79 9.18 -4.67
C CYS A 147 2.94 9.96 -4.03
N VAL A 148 4.06 10.12 -4.73
CA VAL A 148 5.20 10.91 -4.25
C VAL A 148 4.80 12.38 -4.08
N ASP A 149 4.13 12.97 -5.07
CA ASP A 149 3.62 14.34 -5.01
C ASP A 149 2.67 14.54 -3.83
N LEU A 150 1.73 13.60 -3.66
CA LEU A 150 0.78 13.62 -2.55
C LEU A 150 1.50 13.53 -1.19
N ALA A 151 2.46 12.62 -1.05
CA ALA A 151 3.19 12.40 0.19
C ALA A 151 4.08 13.59 0.57
N ARG A 152 4.74 14.22 -0.41
CA ARG A 152 5.48 15.49 -0.23
C ARG A 152 4.54 16.60 0.22
N GLY A 153 3.42 16.78 -0.47
CA GLY A 153 2.40 17.75 -0.07
C GLY A 153 1.82 17.51 1.33
N ARG A 154 1.65 16.26 1.77
CA ARG A 154 1.25 15.91 3.15
C ARG A 154 2.30 16.33 4.17
N ARG A 155 3.59 16.07 3.90
CA ARG A 155 4.70 16.49 4.78
C ARG A 155 4.75 18.02 4.94
N ASP A 156 4.67 18.75 3.83
CA ASP A 156 4.74 20.23 3.85
C ASP A 156 3.57 20.84 4.63
N ARG A 157 2.35 20.35 4.39
CA ARG A 157 1.15 20.77 5.12
C ARG A 157 1.27 20.45 6.61
N TRP A 158 1.75 19.27 6.97
CA TRP A 158 1.93 18.90 8.38
C TRP A 158 2.94 19.80 9.10
N ILE A 159 4.04 20.14 8.45
CA ILE A 159 5.03 21.11 8.97
C ILE A 159 4.38 22.49 9.17
N ALA A 160 3.60 22.96 8.20
CA ALA A 160 2.88 24.23 8.30
C ALA A 160 1.85 24.22 9.45
N ILE A 161 1.07 23.15 9.57
CA ILE A 161 0.10 22.96 10.66
C ILE A 161 0.81 22.99 12.02
N ARG A 162 1.91 22.24 12.19
CA ARG A 162 2.70 22.24 13.43
C ARG A 162 3.31 23.59 13.79
N ARG A 163 3.57 24.46 12.82
CA ARG A 163 4.03 25.84 13.10
C ARG A 163 2.88 26.75 13.57
N LEU A 164 1.66 26.48 13.13
CA LEU A 164 0.47 27.25 13.50
C LEU A 164 -0.16 26.76 14.81
N ILE A 165 -0.05 25.46 15.09
CA ILE A 165 -0.56 24.80 16.28
C ILE A 165 0.58 24.70 17.31
N ALA A 166 0.66 25.68 18.21
CA ALA A 166 1.74 25.79 19.20
C ALA A 166 1.57 24.90 20.45
N ALA A 167 0.46 24.15 20.59
CA ALA A 167 0.22 23.34 21.78
C ALA A 167 -0.64 22.09 21.50
N ASP A 168 -0.34 21.00 22.21
CA ASP A 168 -0.97 19.68 22.11
C ASP A 168 -2.44 19.64 22.62
N GLY A 169 -2.98 20.75 23.11
CA GLY A 169 -4.31 20.84 23.74
C GLY A 169 -5.46 21.28 22.82
N LEU A 170 -5.28 21.29 21.50
CA LEU A 170 -6.35 21.72 20.59
C LEU A 170 -7.43 20.65 20.42
N GLY A 171 -8.68 21.05 20.67
CA GLY A 171 -9.88 20.28 20.33
C GLY A 171 -10.53 20.79 19.05
N PHE A 172 -11.17 19.89 18.31
CA PHE A 172 -12.00 20.26 17.16
C PHE A 172 -13.42 20.54 17.65
N ALA A 173 -13.92 21.76 17.43
CA ALA A 173 -15.35 22.05 17.62
C ALA A 173 -16.09 21.70 16.33
N ILE A 174 -16.90 20.65 16.37
CA ILE A 174 -17.79 20.30 15.27
C ILE A 174 -19.02 21.21 15.40
N ARG A 175 -19.30 22.00 14.36
CA ARG A 175 -20.47 22.89 14.27
C ARG A 175 -21.65 22.17 13.64
#